data_AF-A0A1F8TD80-F1
#
_entry.id   AF-A0A1F8TD80-F1
#
_cell.length_a   1.000
_cell.length_b   1.000
_cell.length_c   1.000
_cell.angle_alpha   90.00
_cell.angle_beta   90.00
_cell.angle_gamma   90.00
#
_symmetry.space_group_name_H-M   'P 1'
#
loop_
_entity.id
_entity.type
_entity.pdbx_description
1 polymer ?
#
loop_
_entity_poly.entity_id
_entity_poly.type
_entity_poly.pdbx_seq_one_letter_code
_entity_poly.pdbx_strand_id
1 'polypeptide(L)'
;MPKLRFPFTLRTILLAGSFILLVSILLVTTARAESPAQETESYCLSCHSDPDLSLTLPSGESLSLFIDPAKLQTSLHSPLGIECEACHTNISTYPHPEIVYQSKRELARSYYQACQKCHTDQYDKTQDSMHAHVAEAGNQNAPVCTDCHGSHYVTKPDEPRATVSQTCGHCHTDVYDAYKQSIHGDALINTDNPDVPVCTDCHGVHSIQDPRTSQFRVAEPELCAGCHANATLMGKYGLSADVYNLYKTSWHGVDVAVYEAKWPTIWHDTAVCSDCHDIHNILPADNPASTVNPANLLATCQKCHPGVGPNWTGAWTGHYKISLERTPFIYYVDVFYSSLAPAILWLSAIYVVLQIIRNTVARARRSL
;
A
#
# COMPACT_ATOMS: atom_id res chain seq x y z
N MET A 1 61.33 -5.43 67.29
CA MET A 1 61.64 -3.99 67.10
C MET A 1 61.90 -3.75 65.61
N PRO A 2 61.45 -2.66 64.96
CA PRO A 2 60.33 -1.75 65.24
C PRO A 2 59.23 -1.80 64.13
N LYS A 3 57.97 -1.54 64.52
CA LYS A 3 56.85 -1.29 63.59
C LYS A 3 56.97 0.14 63.06
N LEU A 4 57.13 0.32 61.75
CA LEU A 4 57.05 1.64 61.11
C LEU A 4 55.63 2.20 61.27
N ARG A 5 55.49 3.20 62.14
CA ARG A 5 54.31 4.06 62.22
C ARG A 5 54.46 5.17 61.19
N PHE A 6 53.73 5.09 60.09
CA PHE A 6 53.61 6.22 59.18
C PHE A 6 52.82 7.34 59.87
N PRO A 7 53.31 8.59 59.82
CA PRO A 7 52.63 9.72 60.45
C PRO A 7 51.28 9.95 59.78
N PHE A 8 50.27 10.26 60.61
CA PHE A 8 48.87 10.46 60.22
C PHE A 8 48.68 11.47 59.07
N THR A 9 49.63 12.40 58.93
CA THR A 9 49.67 13.44 57.90
C THR A 9 49.94 12.93 56.49
N LEU A 10 50.61 11.79 56.31
CA LEU A 10 50.88 11.26 54.97
C LEU A 10 49.68 10.52 54.38
N ARG A 11 48.84 9.92 55.23
CA ARG A 11 47.58 9.25 54.83
C ARG A 11 46.52 10.25 54.38
N THR A 12 46.42 11.40 55.03
CA THR A 12 45.47 12.46 54.63
C THR A 12 45.87 13.15 53.32
N ILE A 13 47.16 13.31 53.04
CA ILE A 13 47.63 13.88 51.76
C ILE A 13 47.38 12.91 50.60
N LEU A 14 47.59 11.60 50.79
CA LEU A 14 47.29 10.59 49.76
C LEU A 14 45.78 10.43 49.49
N LEU A 15 44.93 10.55 50.52
CA LEU A 15 43.47 10.54 50.37
C LEU A 15 42.93 11.84 49.74
N ALA A 16 43.52 13.00 50.04
CA ALA A 16 43.15 14.27 49.41
C ALA A 16 43.58 14.31 47.93
N GLY A 17 44.77 13.81 47.60
CA GLY A 17 45.26 13.74 46.22
C GLY A 17 44.44 12.78 45.35
N SER A 18 44.00 11.65 45.89
CA SER A 18 43.12 10.71 45.18
C SER A 18 41.69 11.24 45.01
N PHE A 19 41.17 12.01 45.98
CA PHE A 19 39.88 12.69 45.84
C PHE A 19 39.91 13.80 44.79
N ILE A 20 41.00 14.59 44.71
CA ILE A 20 41.15 15.62 43.67
C ILE A 20 41.28 14.99 42.28
N LEU A 21 41.99 13.85 42.15
CA LEU A 21 42.10 13.14 40.87
C LEU A 21 40.74 12.54 40.43
N LEU A 22 39.97 11.96 41.36
CA LEU A 22 38.63 11.42 41.09
C LEU A 22 37.61 12.51 40.75
N VAL A 23 37.65 13.65 41.44
CA VAL A 23 36.79 14.81 41.13
C VAL A 23 37.20 15.45 39.80
N SER A 24 38.49 15.45 39.45
CA SER A 24 38.96 15.93 38.14
C SER A 24 38.51 15.01 37.01
N ILE A 25 38.46 13.68 37.23
CA ILE A 25 37.94 12.71 36.26
C ILE A 25 36.40 12.79 36.15
N LEU A 26 35.69 13.13 37.23
CA LEU A 26 34.24 13.37 37.19
C LEU A 26 33.84 14.74 36.59
N LEU A 27 34.76 15.72 36.56
CA LEU A 27 34.54 17.05 35.97
C LEU A 27 34.99 17.15 34.50
N VAL A 28 35.59 16.10 33.93
CA VAL A 28 35.66 15.97 32.48
C VAL A 28 34.26 15.65 32.00
N THR A 29 33.48 16.71 31.84
CA THR A 29 32.31 16.71 30.98
C THR A 29 32.75 16.09 29.67
N THR A 30 32.10 14.99 29.30
CA THR A 30 32.09 14.55 27.92
C THR A 30 31.38 15.67 27.16
N ALA A 31 32.14 16.68 26.76
CA ALA A 31 31.77 17.52 25.64
C ALA A 31 31.59 16.54 24.48
N ARG A 32 30.35 16.14 24.27
CA ARG A 32 29.91 15.58 23.00
C ARG A 32 30.25 16.68 22.00
N ALA A 33 31.37 16.52 21.31
CA ALA A 33 31.60 17.28 20.11
C ALA A 33 30.42 16.95 19.18
N GLU A 34 29.54 17.92 18.97
CA GLU A 34 28.65 17.88 17.81
C GLU A 34 29.54 17.70 16.58
N SER A 35 29.20 16.69 15.78
CA SER A 35 29.93 16.42 14.53
C SER A 35 29.91 17.69 13.67
N PRO A 36 31.00 18.07 12.99
CA PRO A 36 31.14 19.35 12.28
C PRO A 36 30.33 19.43 10.96
N ALA A 37 29.14 18.82 10.90
CA ALA A 37 28.34 18.72 9.68
C ALA A 37 27.54 19.99 9.35
N GLN A 38 27.29 20.87 10.33
CA GLN A 38 26.29 21.94 10.17
C GLN A 38 26.83 23.27 9.60
N GLU A 39 28.15 23.40 9.40
CA GLU A 39 28.71 24.66 8.85
C GLU A 39 28.43 24.82 7.35
N THR A 40 28.22 23.74 6.58
CA THR A 40 28.05 23.80 5.12
C THR A 40 26.63 24.17 4.67
N GLU A 41 25.56 23.67 5.30
CA GLU A 41 24.17 24.09 4.96
C GLU A 41 23.95 25.58 5.25
N SER A 42 24.48 26.09 6.37
CA SER A 42 24.39 27.52 6.70
C SER A 42 25.03 28.40 5.62
N TYR A 43 26.08 27.91 4.96
CA TYR A 43 26.75 28.59 3.86
C TYR A 43 25.87 28.61 2.61
N CYS A 44 25.26 27.48 2.22
CA CYS A 44 24.33 27.44 1.10
C CYS A 44 23.10 28.35 1.33
N LEU A 45 22.53 28.31 2.54
CA LEU A 45 21.37 29.11 2.92
C LEU A 45 21.69 30.61 3.02
N SER A 46 22.95 31.02 3.14
CA SER A 46 23.33 32.44 3.14
C SER A 46 22.89 33.19 1.88
N CYS A 47 22.79 32.47 0.74
CA CYS A 47 22.23 32.98 -0.51
C CYS A 47 20.86 32.37 -0.79
N HIS A 48 20.68 31.06 -0.60
CA HIS A 48 19.46 30.35 -0.97
C HIS A 48 18.25 30.61 -0.05
N SER A 49 18.41 31.38 1.03
CA SER A 49 17.29 31.85 1.86
C SER A 49 16.67 33.17 1.40
N ASP A 50 17.12 33.75 0.27
CA ASP A 50 16.52 34.95 -0.32
C ASP A 50 15.25 34.58 -1.14
N PRO A 51 14.05 35.08 -0.76
CA PRO A 51 12.80 34.80 -1.47
C PRO A 51 12.77 35.23 -2.94
N ASP A 52 13.58 36.24 -3.30
CA ASP A 52 13.62 36.79 -4.66
C ASP A 52 14.63 36.05 -5.54
N LEU A 53 15.42 35.12 -4.97
CA LEU A 53 16.44 34.38 -5.71
C LEU A 53 15.80 33.41 -6.70
N SER A 54 16.04 33.66 -7.99
CA SER A 54 15.54 32.84 -9.08
C SER A 54 16.48 32.86 -10.27
N LEU A 55 16.35 31.84 -11.12
CA LEU A 55 17.08 31.67 -12.36
C LEU A 55 16.09 31.49 -13.51
N THR A 56 16.33 32.14 -14.64
CA THR A 56 15.59 31.84 -15.88
C THR A 56 16.35 30.77 -16.67
N LEU A 57 15.71 29.64 -16.91
CA LEU A 57 16.28 28.54 -17.69
C LEU A 57 16.23 28.86 -19.20
N PRO A 58 17.06 28.22 -20.04
CA PRO A 58 17.06 28.40 -21.50
C PRO A 58 15.69 28.18 -22.17
N SER A 59 14.84 27.33 -21.59
CA SER A 59 13.44 27.13 -22.01
C SER A 59 12.53 28.35 -21.79
N GLY A 60 12.99 29.36 -21.03
CA GLY A 60 12.19 30.50 -20.59
C GLY A 60 11.46 30.28 -19.26
N GLU A 61 11.56 29.10 -18.66
CA GLU A 61 10.98 28.82 -17.35
C GLU A 61 11.72 29.55 -16.22
N SER A 62 10.99 30.23 -15.33
CA SER A 62 11.55 30.80 -14.11
C SER A 62 11.61 29.75 -12.99
N LEU A 63 12.81 29.45 -12.50
CA LEU A 63 13.11 28.53 -11.42
C LEU A 63 13.42 29.32 -10.14
N SER A 64 12.59 29.17 -9.12
CA SER A 64 12.90 29.68 -7.79
C SER A 64 14.05 28.85 -7.18
N LEU A 65 15.04 29.53 -6.62
CA LEU A 65 16.16 28.94 -5.90
C LEU A 65 16.03 29.13 -4.38
N PHE A 66 14.92 29.72 -3.94
CA PHE A 66 14.61 29.99 -2.54
C PHE A 66 14.28 28.71 -1.78
N ILE A 67 14.93 28.56 -0.63
CA ILE A 67 14.70 27.55 0.38
C ILE A 67 14.38 28.26 1.69
N ASP A 68 13.19 27.99 2.22
CA ASP A 68 12.75 28.49 3.52
C ASP A 68 13.43 27.67 4.62
N PRO A 69 14.36 28.26 5.40
CA PRO A 69 15.10 27.52 6.42
C PRO A 69 14.17 26.93 7.49
N ALA A 70 13.08 27.62 7.82
CA ALA A 70 12.15 27.14 8.84
C ALA A 70 11.38 25.91 8.36
N LYS A 71 10.99 25.87 7.07
CA LYS A 71 10.34 24.69 6.49
C LYS A 71 11.33 23.56 6.24
N LEU A 72 12.57 23.85 5.88
CA LEU A 72 13.60 22.82 5.64
C LEU A 72 13.81 21.94 6.88
N GLN A 73 13.75 22.52 8.07
CA GLN A 73 13.84 21.80 9.35
C GLN A 73 12.68 20.81 9.58
N THR A 74 11.57 20.95 8.85
CA THR A 74 10.43 20.00 8.93
C THR A 74 10.59 18.80 7.98
N SER A 75 11.55 18.86 7.06
CA SER A 75 11.91 17.75 6.18
C SER A 75 12.40 16.56 6.99
N LEU A 76 12.16 15.34 6.52
CA LEU A 76 12.70 14.13 7.14
C LEU A 76 14.22 14.02 7.02
N HIS A 77 14.84 14.76 6.08
CA HIS A 77 16.29 14.70 5.82
C HIS A 77 17.11 15.60 6.75
N SER A 78 16.65 16.84 7.01
CA SER A 78 17.43 17.83 7.76
C SER A 78 17.75 17.38 9.22
N PRO A 79 16.79 16.85 10.01
CA PRO A 79 17.08 16.34 11.36
C PRO A 79 18.02 15.12 11.41
N LEU A 80 18.22 14.44 10.27
CA LEU A 80 19.16 13.31 10.15
C LEU A 80 20.59 13.78 9.80
N GLY A 81 20.81 15.09 9.66
CA GLY A 81 22.09 15.66 9.24
C GLY A 81 22.40 15.42 7.76
N ILE A 82 21.37 15.26 6.92
CA ILE A 82 21.54 15.16 5.47
C ILE A 82 21.55 16.58 4.89
N GLU A 83 22.77 17.06 4.66
CA GLU A 83 23.06 18.42 4.17
C GLU A 83 22.84 18.55 2.65
N CYS A 84 22.83 19.79 2.15
CA CYS A 84 22.56 20.10 0.74
C CYS A 84 23.43 19.31 -0.25
N GLU A 85 24.72 19.15 0.05
CA GLU A 85 25.73 18.49 -0.80
C GLU A 85 25.46 16.99 -1.00
N ALA A 86 24.70 16.36 -0.10
CA ALA A 86 24.33 14.95 -0.23
C ALA A 86 23.42 14.70 -1.45
N CYS A 87 22.57 15.68 -1.78
CA CYS A 87 21.72 15.65 -2.96
C CYS A 87 22.30 16.48 -4.11
N HIS A 88 22.86 17.65 -3.80
CA HIS A 88 23.53 18.53 -4.76
C HIS A 88 24.97 18.12 -5.04
N THR A 89 25.18 16.88 -5.49
CA THR A 89 26.53 16.27 -5.48
C THR A 89 27.53 16.88 -6.46
N ASN A 90 27.09 17.82 -7.30
CA ASN A 90 27.95 18.56 -8.22
C ASN A 90 28.26 19.99 -7.71
N ILE A 91 27.79 20.35 -6.52
CA ILE A 91 27.92 21.68 -5.92
C ILE A 91 28.33 21.50 -4.46
N SER A 92 29.57 21.85 -4.13
CA SER A 92 30.11 21.75 -2.75
C SER A 92 30.77 23.03 -2.23
N THR A 93 31.01 24.01 -3.08
CA THR A 93 31.66 25.27 -2.70
C THR A 93 31.14 26.42 -3.54
N TYR A 94 31.29 27.66 -3.08
CA TYR A 94 31.06 28.85 -3.89
C TYR A 94 32.40 29.54 -4.23
N PRO A 95 32.60 30.03 -5.48
CA PRO A 95 31.66 29.96 -6.61
C PRO A 95 31.45 28.53 -7.13
N HIS A 96 30.19 28.12 -7.26
CA HIS A 96 29.83 26.80 -7.80
C HIS A 96 29.69 26.85 -9.32
N PRO A 97 29.83 25.71 -10.03
CA PRO A 97 29.60 25.64 -11.48
C PRO A 97 28.23 26.17 -11.88
N GLU A 98 28.13 26.71 -13.09
CA GLU A 98 26.86 27.13 -13.68
C GLU A 98 25.98 25.91 -13.95
N ILE A 99 24.71 26.02 -13.58
CA ILE A 99 23.71 24.99 -13.81
C ILE A 99 23.17 25.13 -15.24
N VAL A 100 23.59 24.22 -16.12
CA VAL A 100 23.18 24.18 -17.53
C VAL A 100 22.17 23.04 -17.76
N TYR A 101 20.90 23.31 -17.48
CA TYR A 101 19.76 22.48 -17.90
C TYR A 101 18.80 23.32 -18.74
N GLN A 102 18.15 22.73 -19.74
CA GLN A 102 17.21 23.43 -20.61
C GLN A 102 15.91 23.76 -19.88
N SER A 103 15.40 22.84 -19.06
CA SER A 103 14.09 22.94 -18.40
C SER A 103 14.09 22.44 -16.97
N LYS A 104 13.06 22.81 -16.20
CA LYS A 104 12.81 22.28 -14.84
C LYS A 104 12.69 20.76 -14.84
N ARG A 105 12.07 20.19 -15.88
CA ARG A 105 11.90 18.74 -16.01
C ARG A 105 13.23 18.05 -16.17
N GLU A 106 14.10 18.57 -17.03
CA GLU A 106 15.44 18.03 -17.22
C GLU A 106 16.26 18.09 -15.92
N LEU A 107 16.19 19.23 -15.21
CA LEU A 107 16.81 19.41 -13.90
C LEU A 107 16.32 18.34 -12.90
N ALA A 108 15.01 18.18 -12.72
CA ALA A 108 14.44 17.21 -11.79
C ALA A 108 14.85 15.77 -12.12
N ARG A 109 14.85 15.40 -13.40
CA ARG A 109 15.28 14.07 -13.86
C ARG A 109 16.79 13.84 -13.68
N SER A 110 17.60 14.87 -13.79
CA SER A 110 19.04 14.77 -13.53
C SER A 110 19.34 14.53 -12.05
N TYR A 111 18.64 15.23 -11.15
CA TYR A 111 18.87 15.11 -9.71
C TYR A 111 18.20 13.89 -9.08
N TYR A 112 17.21 13.28 -9.74
CA TYR A 112 16.55 12.04 -9.30
C TYR A 112 17.55 10.90 -8.97
N GLN A 113 18.67 10.80 -9.70
CA GLN A 113 19.70 9.79 -9.45
C GLN A 113 20.40 9.95 -8.09
N ALA A 114 20.38 11.14 -7.50
CA ALA A 114 20.94 11.35 -6.17
C ALA A 114 20.18 10.54 -5.10
N CYS A 115 18.86 10.34 -5.27
CA CYS A 115 18.05 9.55 -4.35
C CYS A 115 18.51 8.09 -4.29
N GLN A 116 19.01 7.52 -5.39
CA GLN A 116 19.47 6.13 -5.47
C GLN A 116 20.62 5.84 -4.49
N LYS A 117 21.46 6.84 -4.19
CA LYS A 117 22.64 6.66 -3.32
C LYS A 117 22.27 6.19 -1.91
N CYS A 118 21.07 6.53 -1.44
CA CYS A 118 20.56 6.16 -0.12
C CYS A 118 19.29 5.29 -0.17
N HIS A 119 18.45 5.46 -1.21
CA HIS A 119 17.18 4.75 -1.37
C HIS A 119 17.23 3.68 -2.47
N THR A 120 18.32 2.91 -2.53
CA THR A 120 18.57 1.88 -3.56
C THR A 120 17.39 0.93 -3.74
N ASP A 121 16.89 0.36 -2.64
CA ASP A 121 15.78 -0.60 -2.70
C ASP A 121 14.50 -0.02 -3.32
N GLN A 122 14.22 1.27 -3.08
CA GLN A 122 13.04 1.93 -3.65
C GLN A 122 13.29 2.29 -5.11
N TYR A 123 14.48 2.79 -5.42
CA TYR A 123 14.91 3.07 -6.79
C TYR A 123 14.81 1.82 -7.66
N ASP A 124 15.32 0.69 -7.19
CA ASP A 124 15.33 -0.57 -7.92
C ASP A 124 13.90 -1.05 -8.20
N LYS A 125 13.01 -0.98 -7.20
CA LYS A 125 11.59 -1.29 -7.40
C LYS A 125 10.96 -0.41 -8.48
N THR A 126 11.28 0.89 -8.51
CA THR A 126 10.66 1.81 -9.47
C THR A 126 10.99 1.47 -10.91
N GLN A 127 12.10 0.78 -11.19
CA GLN A 127 12.49 0.41 -12.56
C GLN A 127 11.49 -0.55 -13.22
N ASP A 128 10.83 -1.41 -12.42
CA ASP A 128 9.82 -2.36 -12.92
C ASP A 128 8.39 -1.79 -12.86
N SER A 129 8.23 -0.50 -12.56
CA SER A 129 6.92 0.14 -12.48
C SER A 129 6.43 0.60 -13.86
N MET A 130 5.10 0.69 -14.01
CA MET A 130 4.47 1.26 -15.20
C MET A 130 4.95 2.70 -15.48
N HIS A 131 5.25 3.48 -14.44
CA HIS A 131 5.80 4.82 -14.61
C HIS A 131 7.21 4.79 -15.25
N ALA A 132 8.07 3.85 -14.86
CA ALA A 132 9.37 3.69 -15.51
C ALA A 132 9.21 3.23 -16.97
N HIS A 133 8.34 2.27 -17.26
CA HIS A 133 8.06 1.85 -18.65
C HIS A 133 7.56 3.01 -19.53
N VAL A 134 6.70 3.89 -18.99
CA VAL A 134 6.26 5.10 -19.73
C VAL A 134 7.42 6.07 -19.93
N ALA A 135 8.34 6.20 -18.96
CA ALA A 135 9.55 7.00 -19.09
C ALA A 135 10.50 6.46 -20.19
N GLU A 136 10.72 5.14 -20.21
CA GLU A 136 11.54 4.43 -21.21
C GLU A 136 10.96 4.55 -22.62
N ALA A 137 9.63 4.58 -22.74
CA ALA A 137 8.92 4.84 -23.99
C ALA A 137 9.08 6.29 -24.50
N GLY A 138 9.84 7.13 -23.78
CA GLY A 138 10.20 8.50 -24.20
C GLY A 138 9.34 9.59 -23.59
N ASN A 139 8.39 9.27 -22.70
CA ASN A 139 7.60 10.29 -22.03
C ASN A 139 8.41 10.91 -20.87
N GLN A 140 8.96 12.09 -21.13
CA GLN A 140 9.76 12.82 -20.15
C GLN A 140 8.94 13.27 -18.92
N ASN A 141 7.61 13.35 -19.05
CA ASN A 141 6.68 13.71 -17.96
C ASN A 141 6.30 12.53 -17.06
N ALA A 142 6.80 11.32 -17.34
CA ALA A 142 6.67 10.20 -16.42
C ALA A 142 7.27 10.58 -15.04
N PRO A 143 6.57 10.30 -13.92
CA PRO A 143 6.95 10.82 -12.61
C PRO A 143 8.28 10.24 -12.10
N VAL A 144 9.03 11.07 -11.38
CA VAL A 144 10.24 10.73 -10.62
C VAL A 144 10.00 10.98 -9.12
N CYS A 145 10.96 10.62 -8.25
CA CYS A 145 10.83 10.75 -6.79
C CYS A 145 10.23 12.10 -6.34
N THR A 146 10.72 13.20 -6.92
CA THR A 146 10.32 14.55 -6.51
C THR A 146 8.91 14.93 -6.93
N ASP A 147 8.33 14.25 -7.93
CA ASP A 147 6.94 14.49 -8.35
C ASP A 147 5.95 13.96 -7.32
N CYS A 148 6.35 12.95 -6.53
CA CYS A 148 5.52 12.35 -5.49
C CYS A 148 5.88 12.82 -4.07
N HIS A 149 7.17 12.95 -3.76
CA HIS A 149 7.66 13.26 -2.41
C HIS A 149 8.09 14.72 -2.22
N GLY A 150 8.15 15.51 -3.29
CA GLY A 150 8.84 16.79 -3.28
C GLY A 150 10.37 16.62 -3.24
N SER A 151 11.10 17.73 -3.14
CA SER A 151 12.57 17.75 -3.14
C SER A 151 13.16 18.17 -1.80
N HIS A 152 12.87 19.39 -1.34
CA HIS A 152 13.51 19.99 -0.15
C HIS A 152 12.69 19.81 1.13
N TYR A 153 11.36 19.75 1.03
CA TYR A 153 10.44 19.64 2.17
C TYR A 153 9.78 18.26 2.21
N VAL A 154 10.58 17.21 2.10
CA VAL A 154 10.08 15.83 2.06
C VAL A 154 9.51 15.46 3.42
N THR A 155 8.20 15.24 3.48
CA THR A 155 7.48 14.79 4.69
C THR A 155 7.13 13.31 4.59
N LYS A 156 6.52 12.78 5.65
CA LYS A 156 5.94 11.43 5.59
C LYS A 156 4.78 11.41 4.57
N PRO A 157 4.79 10.49 3.60
CA PRO A 157 3.79 10.49 2.52
C PRO A 157 2.34 10.23 2.96
N ASP A 158 2.15 9.53 4.09
CA ASP A 158 0.85 9.04 4.57
C ASP A 158 0.28 9.90 5.73
N GLU A 159 0.79 11.12 5.93
CA GLU A 159 0.37 12.03 7.00
C GLU A 159 0.05 13.43 6.45
N PRO A 160 -1.24 13.80 6.26
CA PRO A 160 -2.44 12.95 6.41
C PRO A 160 -2.58 11.94 5.26
N ARG A 161 -3.26 10.81 5.51
CA ARG A 161 -3.43 9.70 4.55
C ARG A 161 -4.01 10.12 3.20
N ALA A 162 -4.90 11.11 3.20
CA ALA A 162 -5.49 11.68 1.99
C ALA A 162 -4.46 12.28 1.01
N THR A 163 -3.29 12.71 1.50
CA THR A 163 -2.19 13.26 0.68
C THR A 163 -1.75 12.27 -0.39
N VAL A 164 -1.76 10.97 -0.07
CA VAL A 164 -1.36 9.92 -1.01
C VAL A 164 -2.21 9.98 -2.29
N SER A 165 -3.54 9.99 -2.15
CA SER A 165 -4.44 10.05 -3.31
C SER A 165 -4.36 11.40 -4.04
N GLN A 166 -4.12 12.51 -3.33
CA GLN A 166 -3.94 13.84 -3.93
C GLN A 166 -2.71 13.90 -4.82
N THR A 167 -1.60 13.30 -4.38
CA THR A 167 -0.35 13.21 -5.16
C THR A 167 -0.58 12.50 -6.50
N CYS A 168 -1.31 11.39 -6.50
CA CYS A 168 -1.67 10.69 -7.74
C CYS A 168 -2.56 11.58 -8.65
N GLY A 169 -3.46 12.35 -8.04
CA GLY A 169 -4.38 13.26 -8.72
C GLY A 169 -3.74 14.43 -9.45
N HIS A 170 -2.46 14.77 -9.18
CA HIS A 170 -1.75 15.79 -9.95
C HIS A 170 -1.61 15.42 -11.44
N CYS A 171 -1.54 14.13 -11.75
CA CYS A 171 -1.45 13.61 -13.11
C CYS A 171 -2.71 12.81 -13.52
N HIS A 172 -3.31 12.08 -12.58
CA HIS A 172 -4.49 11.24 -12.82
C HIS A 172 -5.77 11.94 -12.36
N THR A 173 -6.04 13.13 -12.89
CA THR A 173 -7.14 14.01 -12.45
C THR A 173 -8.49 13.34 -12.54
N ASP A 174 -8.82 12.73 -13.68
CA ASP A 174 -10.14 12.16 -13.93
C ASP A 174 -10.41 10.95 -13.02
N VAL A 175 -9.37 10.15 -12.77
CA VAL A 175 -9.44 8.99 -11.86
C VAL A 175 -9.58 9.46 -10.42
N TYR A 176 -8.82 10.49 -10.02
CA TYR A 176 -8.92 11.08 -8.69
C TYR A 176 -10.28 11.71 -8.44
N ASP A 177 -10.86 12.37 -9.45
CA ASP A 177 -12.20 12.95 -9.39
C ASP A 177 -13.30 11.89 -9.25
N ALA A 178 -13.15 10.74 -9.91
CA ALA A 178 -14.02 9.57 -9.70
C ALA A 178 -13.84 8.97 -8.30
N TYR A 179 -12.60 8.79 -7.84
CA TYR A 179 -12.28 8.26 -6.51
C TYR A 179 -12.89 9.09 -5.39
N LYS A 180 -12.81 10.42 -5.46
CA LYS A 180 -13.44 11.34 -4.49
C LYS A 180 -14.95 11.13 -4.33
N GLN A 181 -15.63 10.65 -5.38
CA GLN A 181 -17.08 10.41 -5.37
C GLN A 181 -17.44 9.00 -4.89
N SER A 182 -16.46 8.09 -4.84
CA SER A 182 -16.64 6.75 -4.31
C SER A 182 -16.85 6.77 -2.79
N ILE A 183 -17.42 5.70 -2.24
CA ILE A 183 -17.55 5.52 -0.80
C ILE A 183 -16.20 5.49 -0.08
N HIS A 184 -15.14 5.01 -0.74
CA HIS A 184 -13.79 5.00 -0.17
C HIS A 184 -13.19 6.41 -0.11
N GLY A 185 -13.24 7.15 -1.22
CA GLY A 185 -12.69 8.50 -1.27
C GLY A 185 -13.48 9.51 -0.45
N ASP A 186 -14.82 9.41 -0.45
CA ASP A 186 -15.69 10.25 0.38
C ASP A 186 -15.38 10.04 1.87
N ALA A 187 -15.30 8.78 2.32
CA ALA A 187 -14.94 8.47 3.70
C ALA A 187 -13.55 8.99 4.08
N LEU A 188 -12.54 8.82 3.21
CA LEU A 188 -11.20 9.29 3.50
C LEU A 188 -11.12 10.83 3.59
N ILE A 189 -11.71 11.52 2.62
CA ILE A 189 -11.48 12.96 2.41
C ILE A 189 -12.46 13.81 3.22
N ASN A 190 -13.74 13.42 3.26
CA ASN A 190 -14.78 14.22 3.90
C ASN A 190 -15.03 13.82 5.35
N THR A 191 -14.66 12.59 5.75
CA THR A 191 -14.85 12.10 7.13
C THR A 191 -13.56 11.79 7.88
N ASP A 192 -12.39 12.00 7.24
CA ASP A 192 -11.06 11.70 7.80
C ASP A 192 -10.94 10.27 8.34
N ASN A 193 -11.58 9.32 7.65
CA ASN A 193 -11.59 7.92 8.05
C ASN A 193 -10.43 7.17 7.38
N PRO A 194 -9.39 6.74 8.12
CA PRO A 194 -8.23 6.07 7.53
C PRO A 194 -8.45 4.58 7.23
N ASP A 195 -9.59 4.00 7.64
CA ASP A 195 -9.92 2.58 7.49
C ASP A 195 -10.34 2.20 6.03
N VAL A 196 -10.17 3.12 5.08
CA VAL A 196 -10.51 2.95 3.66
C VAL A 196 -9.25 3.02 2.77
N PRO A 197 -9.27 2.40 1.59
CA PRO A 197 -8.08 2.34 0.73
C PRO A 197 -7.78 3.68 0.06
N VAL A 198 -6.49 3.99 -0.09
CA VAL A 198 -5.92 4.98 -1.01
C VAL A 198 -5.41 4.31 -2.28
N CYS A 199 -5.01 5.09 -3.28
CA CYS A 199 -4.50 4.58 -4.57
C CYS A 199 -3.43 3.50 -4.40
N THR A 200 -2.56 3.66 -3.41
CA THR A 200 -1.40 2.79 -3.17
C THR A 200 -1.74 1.46 -2.53
N ASP A 201 -2.89 1.34 -1.88
CA ASP A 201 -3.35 0.05 -1.32
C ASP A 201 -3.78 -0.91 -2.43
N CYS A 202 -4.21 -0.38 -3.59
CA CYS A 202 -4.60 -1.18 -4.76
C CYS A 202 -3.48 -1.28 -5.80
N HIS A 203 -2.76 -0.18 -6.07
CA HIS A 203 -1.74 -0.12 -7.14
C HIS A 203 -0.30 -0.29 -6.66
N GLY A 204 -0.02 -0.14 -5.36
CA GLY A 204 1.35 0.01 -4.86
C GLY A 204 1.92 1.41 -5.10
N VAL A 205 3.20 1.62 -4.73
CA VAL A 205 3.90 2.93 -4.84
C VAL A 205 5.09 2.87 -5.77
N HIS A 206 6.09 2.08 -5.40
CA HIS A 206 7.35 1.99 -6.11
C HIS A 206 7.40 0.81 -7.05
N SER A 207 6.33 0.02 -7.14
CA SER A 207 6.24 -1.18 -8.00
C SER A 207 4.89 -1.24 -8.71
N ILE A 208 4.37 -0.07 -9.09
CA ILE A 208 3.04 0.07 -9.71
C ILE A 208 2.98 -0.80 -10.95
N GLN A 209 2.17 -1.85 -10.90
CA GLN A 209 1.96 -2.77 -12.02
C GLN A 209 1.04 -2.14 -13.07
N ASP A 210 1.07 -2.64 -14.30
CA ASP A 210 0.09 -2.25 -15.32
C ASP A 210 -1.29 -2.84 -14.97
N PRO A 211 -2.29 -2.00 -14.65
CA PRO A 211 -3.62 -2.46 -14.24
C PRO A 211 -4.43 -3.10 -15.38
N ARG A 212 -3.95 -3.05 -16.63
CA ARG A 212 -4.61 -3.62 -17.81
C ARG A 212 -4.22 -5.07 -18.07
N THR A 213 -3.34 -5.63 -17.26
CA THR A 213 -2.82 -6.99 -17.42
C THR A 213 -3.80 -8.03 -16.88
N SER A 214 -3.76 -9.25 -17.44
CA SER A 214 -4.58 -10.35 -16.90
C SER A 214 -4.18 -10.69 -15.47
N GLN A 215 -2.89 -10.58 -15.16
CA GLN A 215 -2.31 -10.84 -13.84
C GLN A 215 -2.89 -9.90 -12.78
N PHE A 216 -3.01 -8.60 -13.09
CA PHE A 216 -3.63 -7.65 -12.17
C PHE A 216 -5.12 -7.97 -11.98
N ARG A 217 -5.83 -8.27 -13.07
CA ARG A 217 -7.26 -8.62 -13.03
C ARG A 217 -7.54 -9.87 -12.19
N VAL A 218 -6.76 -10.95 -12.33
CA VAL A 218 -6.96 -12.18 -11.53
C VAL A 218 -6.64 -12.00 -10.07
N ALA A 219 -5.72 -11.10 -9.71
CA ALA A 219 -5.35 -10.80 -8.34
C ALA A 219 -6.26 -9.76 -7.67
N GLU A 220 -7.13 -9.09 -8.43
CA GLU A 220 -8.03 -8.05 -7.92
C GLU A 220 -8.92 -8.53 -6.76
N PRO A 221 -9.56 -9.72 -6.80
CA PRO A 221 -10.39 -10.19 -5.69
C PRO A 221 -9.63 -10.28 -4.36
N GLU A 222 -8.36 -10.66 -4.38
CA GLU A 222 -7.47 -10.73 -3.22
C GLU A 222 -7.13 -9.34 -2.69
N LEU A 223 -6.94 -8.34 -3.57
CA LEU A 223 -6.74 -6.95 -3.17
C LEU A 223 -7.96 -6.44 -2.37
N CYS A 224 -9.16 -6.68 -2.88
CA CYS A 224 -10.40 -6.32 -2.18
C CYS A 224 -10.54 -7.08 -0.86
N ALA A 225 -10.17 -8.37 -0.84
CA ALA A 225 -10.23 -9.22 0.34
C ALA A 225 -9.33 -8.74 1.48
N GLY A 226 -8.21 -8.04 1.19
CA GLY A 226 -7.31 -7.48 2.20
C GLY A 226 -8.05 -6.65 3.27
N CYS A 227 -9.07 -5.91 2.85
CA CYS A 227 -9.96 -5.16 3.75
C CYS A 227 -11.30 -5.87 3.96
N HIS A 228 -11.94 -6.35 2.90
CA HIS A 228 -13.30 -6.88 2.95
C HIS A 228 -13.43 -8.30 3.51
N ALA A 229 -12.32 -9.04 3.69
CA ALA A 229 -12.31 -10.30 4.44
C ALA A 229 -11.80 -10.13 5.88
N ASN A 230 -11.51 -8.90 6.31
CA ASN A 230 -11.03 -8.61 7.66
C ASN A 230 -12.22 -8.41 8.62
N ALA A 231 -12.51 -9.42 9.44
CA ALA A 231 -13.62 -9.41 10.39
C ALA A 231 -13.56 -8.25 11.40
N THR A 232 -12.37 -7.87 11.85
CA THR A 232 -12.20 -6.75 12.79
C THR A 232 -12.54 -5.43 12.13
N LEU A 233 -12.03 -5.20 10.91
CA LEU A 233 -12.28 -3.97 10.15
C LEU A 233 -13.75 -3.85 9.75
N MET A 234 -14.29 -4.87 9.08
CA MET A 234 -15.68 -4.88 8.62
C MET A 234 -16.68 -4.81 9.79
N GLY A 235 -16.35 -5.43 10.92
CA GLY A 235 -17.19 -5.39 12.13
C GLY A 235 -17.41 -3.98 12.67
N LYS A 236 -16.43 -3.07 12.56
CA LYS A 236 -16.60 -1.66 12.98
C LYS A 236 -17.73 -0.95 12.24
N TYR A 237 -18.00 -1.38 11.00
CA TYR A 237 -19.00 -0.78 10.10
C TYR A 237 -20.25 -1.63 9.94
N GLY A 238 -20.39 -2.72 10.70
CA GLY A 238 -21.51 -3.65 10.57
C GLY A 238 -21.54 -4.39 9.23
N LEU A 239 -20.41 -4.47 8.54
CA LEU A 239 -20.26 -5.17 7.26
C LEU A 239 -19.86 -6.62 7.48
N SER A 240 -20.26 -7.50 6.56
CA SER A 240 -19.84 -8.90 6.58
C SER A 240 -18.41 -9.04 6.06
N ALA A 241 -17.57 -9.78 6.77
CA ALA A 241 -16.26 -10.20 6.27
C ALA A 241 -16.30 -11.50 5.43
N ASP A 242 -17.49 -12.06 5.19
CA ASP A 242 -17.64 -13.29 4.42
C ASP A 242 -17.71 -13.02 2.91
N VAL A 243 -17.74 -11.76 2.47
CA VAL A 243 -18.01 -11.39 1.07
C VAL A 243 -17.04 -12.06 0.08
N TYR A 244 -15.74 -12.10 0.40
CA TYR A 244 -14.73 -12.76 -0.43
C TYR A 244 -14.88 -14.28 -0.43
N ASN A 245 -15.21 -14.89 0.71
CA ASN A 245 -15.45 -16.33 0.78
C ASN A 245 -16.68 -16.74 -0.02
N LEU A 246 -17.76 -15.96 0.06
CA LEU A 246 -18.97 -16.16 -0.73
C LEU A 246 -18.69 -15.98 -2.23
N TYR A 247 -17.90 -14.97 -2.61
CA TYR A 247 -17.46 -14.78 -4.00
C TYR A 247 -16.68 -15.99 -4.52
N LYS A 248 -15.69 -16.49 -3.76
CA LYS A 248 -14.89 -17.68 -4.16
C LYS A 248 -15.73 -18.93 -4.38
N THR A 249 -16.86 -19.07 -3.68
CA THR A 249 -17.79 -20.19 -3.87
C THR A 249 -18.79 -19.99 -5.01
N SER A 250 -18.84 -18.80 -5.59
CA SER A 250 -19.66 -18.52 -6.77
C SER A 250 -19.02 -19.08 -8.04
N TRP A 251 -19.80 -19.25 -9.10
CA TRP A 251 -19.27 -19.68 -10.40
C TRP A 251 -18.18 -18.74 -10.92
N HIS A 252 -18.34 -17.42 -10.75
CA HIS A 252 -17.31 -16.46 -11.15
C HIS A 252 -16.03 -16.66 -10.35
N GLY A 253 -16.10 -16.72 -9.02
CA GLY A 253 -14.91 -16.89 -8.18
C GLY A 253 -14.19 -18.23 -8.37
N VAL A 254 -14.94 -19.33 -8.56
CA VAL A 254 -14.35 -20.64 -8.89
C VAL A 254 -13.61 -20.58 -10.22
N ASP A 255 -14.21 -19.94 -11.23
CA ASP A 255 -13.61 -19.83 -12.55
C ASP A 255 -12.32 -18.98 -12.50
N VAL A 256 -12.34 -17.81 -11.83
CA VAL A 256 -11.10 -17.01 -11.59
C VAL A 256 -10.01 -17.85 -10.93
N ALA A 257 -10.32 -18.61 -9.87
CA ALA A 257 -9.34 -19.43 -9.18
C ALA A 257 -8.73 -20.54 -10.06
N VAL A 258 -9.50 -21.10 -11.01
CA VAL A 258 -8.98 -22.07 -11.99
C VAL A 258 -8.03 -21.41 -12.97
N TYR A 259 -8.38 -20.22 -13.48
CA TYR A 259 -7.52 -19.47 -14.40
C TYR A 259 -6.24 -18.99 -13.74
N GLU A 260 -6.31 -18.47 -12.51
CA GLU A 260 -5.13 -18.09 -11.74
C GLU A 260 -4.16 -19.28 -11.59
N ALA A 261 -4.68 -20.47 -11.27
CA ALA A 261 -3.87 -21.66 -11.05
C ALA A 261 -3.29 -22.31 -12.32
N LYS A 262 -3.90 -22.09 -13.49
CA LYS A 262 -3.54 -22.81 -14.74
C LYS A 262 -3.02 -21.88 -15.84
N TRP A 263 -3.57 -20.69 -15.95
CA TRP A 263 -3.35 -19.75 -17.06
C TRP A 263 -3.35 -18.28 -16.59
N PRO A 264 -2.49 -17.88 -15.62
CA PRO A 264 -2.54 -16.54 -15.02
C PRO A 264 -2.22 -15.41 -16.01
N THR A 265 -1.66 -15.73 -17.18
CA THR A 265 -1.27 -14.77 -18.21
C THR A 265 -2.26 -14.70 -19.38
N ILE A 266 -3.36 -15.44 -19.33
CA ILE A 266 -4.41 -15.42 -20.37
C ILE A 266 -5.57 -14.59 -19.85
N TRP A 267 -5.98 -13.59 -20.65
CA TRP A 267 -7.18 -12.82 -20.35
C TRP A 267 -8.42 -13.71 -20.38
N HIS A 268 -9.28 -13.57 -19.37
CA HIS A 268 -10.56 -14.25 -19.30
C HIS A 268 -11.65 -13.27 -18.80
N ASP A 269 -12.82 -13.33 -19.43
CA ASP A 269 -13.93 -12.39 -19.20
C ASP A 269 -14.85 -12.81 -18.04
N THR A 270 -14.26 -13.46 -17.05
CA THR A 270 -14.96 -13.85 -15.81
C THR A 270 -15.14 -12.61 -14.96
N ALA A 271 -16.32 -12.45 -14.37
CA ALA A 271 -16.61 -11.29 -13.55
C ALA A 271 -15.79 -11.30 -12.24
N VAL A 272 -15.01 -10.24 -12.03
CA VAL A 272 -14.34 -9.91 -10.76
C VAL A 272 -15.13 -8.83 -10.00
N CYS A 273 -14.60 -8.37 -8.88
CA CYS A 273 -15.26 -7.40 -8.02
C CYS A 273 -15.63 -6.11 -8.78
N SER A 274 -14.68 -5.57 -9.55
CA SER A 274 -14.82 -4.31 -10.26
C SER A 274 -15.82 -4.33 -11.42
N ASP A 275 -16.06 -5.49 -12.05
CA ASP A 275 -17.06 -5.61 -13.13
C ASP A 275 -18.48 -5.37 -12.61
N CYS A 276 -18.70 -5.66 -11.32
CA CYS A 276 -19.94 -5.38 -10.62
C CYS A 276 -19.91 -4.01 -9.92
N HIS A 277 -18.83 -3.66 -9.22
CA HIS A 277 -18.77 -2.54 -8.26
C HIS A 277 -18.17 -1.23 -8.80
N ASP A 278 -17.71 -1.16 -10.06
CA ASP A 278 -16.79 -0.14 -10.57
C ASP A 278 -15.37 -0.30 -9.98
N ILE A 279 -14.38 0.38 -10.55
CA ILE A 279 -12.96 0.31 -10.15
C ILE A 279 -12.61 1.48 -9.25
N HIS A 280 -12.96 2.70 -9.66
CA HIS A 280 -12.57 3.93 -8.98
C HIS A 280 -13.77 4.69 -8.40
N ASN A 281 -14.98 4.49 -8.92
CA ASN A 281 -16.19 5.13 -8.40
C ASN A 281 -17.11 4.11 -7.70
N ILE A 282 -16.57 3.38 -6.73
CA ILE A 282 -17.34 2.36 -5.99
C ILE A 282 -18.40 3.03 -5.13
N LEU A 283 -19.67 2.76 -5.41
CA LEU A 283 -20.82 3.36 -4.70
C LEU A 283 -21.55 2.34 -3.81
N PRO A 284 -22.18 2.80 -2.72
CA PRO A 284 -23.03 1.94 -1.88
C PRO A 284 -24.15 1.26 -2.68
N ALA A 285 -24.54 0.06 -2.30
CA ALA A 285 -25.54 -0.73 -3.04
C ALA A 285 -26.96 -0.13 -3.03
N ASP A 286 -27.27 0.75 -2.09
CA ASP A 286 -28.53 1.50 -2.04
C ASP A 286 -28.49 2.81 -2.85
N ASN A 287 -27.30 3.25 -3.30
CA ASN A 287 -27.16 4.42 -4.14
C ASN A 287 -27.78 4.15 -5.54
N PRO A 288 -28.69 5.00 -6.04
CA PRO A 288 -29.34 4.81 -7.35
C PRO A 288 -28.38 4.79 -8.54
N ALA A 289 -27.20 5.40 -8.44
CA ALA A 289 -26.17 5.39 -9.47
C ALA A 289 -25.25 4.16 -9.39
N SER A 290 -25.33 3.36 -8.32
CA SER A 290 -24.50 2.17 -8.17
C SER A 290 -24.88 1.08 -9.17
N THR A 291 -23.89 0.49 -9.82
CA THR A 291 -24.06 -0.64 -10.74
C THR A 291 -24.60 -1.90 -10.05
N VAL A 292 -24.38 -2.03 -8.73
CA VAL A 292 -24.95 -3.12 -7.92
C VAL A 292 -26.27 -2.76 -7.24
N ASN A 293 -26.84 -1.58 -7.54
CA ASN A 293 -28.18 -1.24 -7.06
C ASN A 293 -29.20 -2.25 -7.61
N PRO A 294 -30.18 -2.71 -6.82
CA PRO A 294 -31.20 -3.64 -7.30
C PRO A 294 -31.89 -3.23 -8.60
N ALA A 295 -32.06 -1.93 -8.86
CA ALA A 295 -32.64 -1.41 -10.10
C ALA A 295 -31.69 -1.51 -11.31
N ASN A 296 -30.38 -1.49 -11.09
CA ASN A 296 -29.35 -1.48 -12.14
C ASN A 296 -28.72 -2.87 -12.36
N LEU A 297 -28.85 -3.78 -11.38
CA LEU A 297 -28.16 -5.06 -11.35
C LEU A 297 -28.41 -5.92 -12.60
N LEU A 298 -29.63 -5.93 -13.14
CA LEU A 298 -29.94 -6.66 -14.36
C LEU A 298 -29.08 -6.15 -15.53
N ALA A 299 -28.99 -4.83 -15.69
CA ALA A 299 -28.18 -4.21 -16.74
C ALA A 299 -26.69 -4.53 -16.54
N THR A 300 -26.22 -4.59 -15.29
CA THR A 300 -24.86 -5.02 -14.96
C THR A 300 -24.61 -6.46 -15.39
N CYS A 301 -25.50 -7.40 -15.07
CA CYS A 301 -25.38 -8.79 -15.53
C CYS A 301 -25.41 -8.90 -17.06
N GLN A 302 -26.23 -8.09 -17.73
CA GLN A 302 -26.40 -8.11 -19.18
C GLN A 302 -25.16 -7.68 -19.97
N LYS A 303 -24.17 -7.03 -19.33
CA LYS A 303 -22.86 -6.73 -19.94
C LYS A 303 -22.18 -8.01 -20.46
N CYS A 304 -22.28 -9.11 -19.71
CA CYS A 304 -21.72 -10.40 -20.08
C CYS A 304 -22.80 -11.44 -20.46
N HIS A 305 -24.02 -11.27 -19.95
CA HIS A 305 -25.15 -12.17 -20.19
C HIS A 305 -26.30 -11.47 -20.93
N PRO A 306 -26.15 -11.10 -22.21
CA PRO A 306 -27.12 -10.25 -22.93
C PRO A 306 -28.52 -10.86 -23.08
N GLY A 307 -28.64 -12.20 -22.96
CA GLY A 307 -29.91 -12.92 -23.13
C GLY A 307 -30.75 -13.07 -21.87
N VAL A 308 -30.31 -12.58 -20.71
CA VAL A 308 -31.01 -12.84 -19.44
C VAL A 308 -32.14 -11.84 -19.19
N GLY A 309 -33.27 -12.37 -18.71
CA GLY A 309 -34.49 -11.60 -18.43
C GLY A 309 -34.59 -11.12 -16.98
N PRO A 310 -35.68 -10.40 -16.63
CA PRO A 310 -35.84 -9.72 -15.34
C PRO A 310 -35.74 -10.60 -14.09
N ASN A 311 -36.08 -11.90 -14.19
CA ASN A 311 -36.02 -12.82 -13.05
C ASN A 311 -34.61 -13.37 -12.78
N TRP A 312 -33.62 -13.05 -13.63
CA TRP A 312 -32.25 -13.56 -13.50
C TRP A 312 -31.60 -13.17 -12.17
N THR A 313 -31.75 -11.90 -11.79
CA THR A 313 -31.15 -11.37 -10.57
C THR A 313 -31.84 -11.89 -9.29
N GLY A 314 -33.05 -12.43 -9.39
CA GLY A 314 -33.79 -12.98 -8.25
C GLY A 314 -33.18 -14.27 -7.67
N ALA A 315 -32.35 -14.97 -8.44
CA ALA A 315 -31.60 -16.13 -7.97
C ALA A 315 -30.27 -15.75 -7.28
N TRP A 316 -29.83 -14.50 -7.42
CA TRP A 316 -28.59 -14.02 -6.83
C TRP A 316 -28.82 -13.59 -5.38
N THR A 317 -28.10 -14.22 -4.44
CA THR A 317 -28.21 -13.94 -3.00
C THR A 317 -27.41 -12.72 -2.55
N GLY A 318 -26.74 -12.03 -3.48
CA GLY A 318 -25.70 -11.06 -3.15
C GLY A 318 -24.52 -11.70 -2.43
N HIS A 319 -23.70 -10.87 -1.77
CA HIS A 319 -22.63 -11.34 -0.88
C HIS A 319 -23.13 -11.64 0.54
N TYR A 320 -24.26 -12.37 0.63
CA TYR A 320 -24.85 -12.74 1.91
C TYR A 320 -24.94 -14.25 2.05
N LYS A 321 -24.71 -14.74 3.27
CA LYS A 321 -24.92 -16.14 3.62
C LYS A 321 -26.40 -16.49 3.43
N ILE A 322 -26.64 -17.72 2.98
CA ILE A 322 -27.98 -18.28 2.91
C ILE A 322 -28.55 -18.35 4.33
N SER A 323 -29.70 -17.72 4.55
CA SER A 323 -30.38 -17.70 5.85
C SER A 323 -31.90 -17.76 5.69
N LEU A 324 -32.60 -18.15 6.75
CA LEU A 324 -34.06 -18.16 6.77
C LEU A 324 -34.65 -16.74 6.65
N GLU A 325 -33.97 -15.76 7.23
CA GLU A 325 -34.43 -14.37 7.31
C GLU A 325 -34.34 -13.67 5.95
N ARG A 326 -33.27 -13.93 5.19
CA ARG A 326 -32.99 -13.21 3.93
C ARG A 326 -33.33 -14.03 2.69
N THR A 327 -33.07 -15.33 2.70
CA THR A 327 -33.21 -16.21 1.54
C THR A 327 -33.95 -17.50 1.91
N PRO A 328 -35.20 -17.44 2.40
CA PRO A 328 -35.90 -18.58 2.99
C PRO A 328 -36.04 -19.75 2.01
N PHE A 329 -36.35 -19.47 0.74
CA PHE A 329 -36.48 -20.52 -0.28
C PHE A 329 -35.17 -21.27 -0.52
N ILE A 330 -34.07 -20.53 -0.73
CA ILE A 330 -32.75 -21.11 -0.97
C ILE A 330 -32.24 -21.85 0.27
N TYR A 331 -32.57 -21.36 1.47
CA TYR A 331 -32.25 -22.05 2.72
C TYR A 331 -32.87 -23.44 2.79
N TYR A 332 -34.16 -23.59 2.46
CA TYR A 332 -34.79 -24.91 2.47
C TYR A 332 -34.23 -25.85 1.40
N VAL A 333 -33.89 -25.31 0.23
CA VAL A 333 -33.21 -26.07 -0.83
C VAL A 333 -31.83 -26.55 -0.37
N ASP A 334 -31.04 -25.68 0.24
CA ASP A 334 -29.73 -26.00 0.79
C ASP A 334 -29.82 -27.08 1.87
N VAL A 335 -30.70 -26.91 2.85
CA VAL A 335 -30.93 -27.91 3.92
C VAL A 335 -31.37 -29.25 3.34
N PHE A 336 -32.25 -29.25 2.34
CA PHE A 336 -32.72 -30.47 1.69
C PHE A 336 -31.57 -31.23 1.04
N TYR A 337 -30.77 -30.57 0.19
CA TYR A 337 -29.67 -31.24 -0.51
C TYR A 337 -28.51 -31.59 0.42
N SER A 338 -28.17 -30.71 1.36
CA SER A 338 -27.13 -30.94 2.38
C SER A 338 -27.48 -32.09 3.34
N SER A 339 -28.77 -32.43 3.49
CA SER A 339 -29.21 -33.60 4.25
C SER A 339 -29.34 -34.85 3.38
N LEU A 340 -29.92 -34.70 2.18
CA LEU A 340 -30.21 -35.82 1.28
C LEU A 340 -28.93 -36.46 0.74
N ALA A 341 -27.94 -35.67 0.33
CA ALA A 341 -26.72 -36.22 -0.28
C ALA A 341 -25.93 -37.10 0.72
N PRO A 342 -25.64 -36.67 1.96
CA PRO A 342 -25.03 -37.56 2.95
C PRO A 342 -25.89 -38.78 3.26
N ALA A 343 -27.22 -38.62 3.37
CA ALA A 343 -28.10 -39.75 3.64
C ALA A 343 -28.01 -40.85 2.56
N ILE A 344 -28.02 -40.45 1.28
CA ILE A 344 -27.86 -41.38 0.16
C ILE A 344 -26.46 -42.04 0.18
N LEU A 345 -25.41 -41.27 0.45
CA LEU A 345 -24.04 -41.79 0.53
C LEU A 345 -23.89 -42.80 1.68
N TRP A 346 -24.47 -42.50 2.85
CA TRP A 346 -24.47 -43.41 4.00
C TRP A 346 -25.25 -44.69 3.71
N LEU A 347 -26.45 -44.61 3.14
CA LEU A 347 -27.24 -45.78 2.76
C LEU A 347 -26.48 -46.65 1.74
N SER A 348 -25.82 -46.02 0.76
CA SER A 348 -25.01 -46.72 -0.24
C SER A 348 -23.80 -47.40 0.40
N ALA A 349 -23.10 -46.71 1.30
CA ALA A 349 -21.97 -47.27 2.03
C ALA A 349 -22.40 -48.47 2.91
N ILE A 350 -23.50 -48.35 3.65
CA ILE A 350 -24.08 -49.43 4.46
C ILE A 350 -24.42 -50.63 3.55
N TYR A 351 -25.08 -50.40 2.42
CA TYR A 351 -25.43 -51.44 1.47
C TYR A 351 -24.17 -52.20 0.98
N VAL A 352 -23.13 -51.47 0.59
CA VAL A 352 -21.85 -52.07 0.15
C VAL A 352 -21.19 -52.87 1.27
N VAL A 353 -21.16 -52.35 2.50
CA VAL A 353 -20.59 -53.06 3.66
C VAL A 353 -21.37 -54.34 3.95
N LEU A 354 -22.70 -54.28 3.97
CA LEU A 354 -23.56 -55.46 4.18
C LEU A 354 -23.34 -56.51 3.08
N GLN A 355 -23.15 -56.07 1.83
CA GLN A 355 -22.86 -56.96 0.71
C GLN A 355 -21.49 -57.64 0.86
N ILE A 356 -20.47 -56.91 1.32
CA ILE A 356 -19.13 -57.46 1.62
C ILE A 356 -19.24 -58.50 2.74
N ILE A 357 -19.92 -58.17 3.85
CA ILE A 357 -20.13 -59.10 4.98
C ILE A 357 -20.83 -60.37 4.50
N ARG A 358 -21.93 -60.23 3.75
CA ARG A 358 -22.70 -61.37 3.21
C ARG A 358 -21.81 -62.27 2.34
N ASN A 359 -21.02 -61.68 1.45
CA ASN A 359 -20.13 -62.42 0.56
C ASN A 359 -19.02 -63.15 1.33
N THR A 360 -18.42 -62.50 2.32
CA THR A 360 -17.38 -63.09 3.18
C THR A 360 -17.94 -64.28 3.98
N VAL A 361 -19.11 -64.11 4.60
CA VAL A 361 -19.80 -65.19 5.33
C VAL A 361 -20.16 -66.35 4.39
N ALA A 362 -20.68 -66.06 3.20
CA ALA A 362 -21.03 -67.09 2.22
C ALA A 362 -19.79 -67.83 1.68
N ARG A 363 -18.62 -67.17 1.60
CA ARG A 363 -17.36 -67.81 1.23
C ARG A 363 -16.85 -68.70 2.36
N ALA A 364 -16.83 -68.19 3.60
CA ALA A 364 -16.43 -68.97 4.78
C ALA A 364 -17.29 -70.24 4.95
N ARG A 365 -18.61 -70.15 4.74
CA ARG A 365 -19.52 -71.31 4.79
C ARG A 365 -19.30 -72.36 3.70
N ARG A 366 -18.70 -72.00 2.56
CA ARG A 366 -18.37 -72.95 1.48
C ARG A 366 -17.01 -73.62 1.67
N SER A 367 -16.17 -73.05 2.54
CA SER A 367 -14.83 -73.56 2.85
C SER A 367 -14.80 -74.43 4.11
N LEU A 368 -15.92 -74.49 4.84
CA LEU A 368 -16.25 -75.47 5.88
C LEU A 368 -17.08 -76.59 5.22
#